data_AF-A0A519Y5D9-F1
#
_entry.id   AF-A0A519Y5D9-F1
#
_cell.length_a   1.000
_cell.length_b   1.000
_cell.length_c   1.000
_cell.angle_alpha   90.00
_cell.angle_beta   90.00
_cell.angle_gamma   90.00
#
_symmetry.space_group_name_H-M   'P 1'
#
loop_
_entity.id
_entity.type
_entity.pdbx_description
1 polymer ?
#
loop_
_entity_poly.entity_id
_entity_poly.type
_entity_poly.pdbx_seq_one_letter_code
_entity_poly.pdbx_strand_id
1 'polypeptide(L)'
;MKFKLGDFVRFVDEKREGYVTKVIDSQTLGVTDEDGFEIPVAISNLTSVHGHGVVAEEIDVPKPIQVNVPSVSKIENGIYVAIATDDKAGNVVHFHLQNQSEHVLLATLTSERKEKYAGSFY
;
A
#
# COMPACT_ATOMS: atom_id res chain seq x y z
N MET A 1 -1.21 -4.09 29.99
CA MET A 1 -1.67 -4.39 28.62
C MET A 1 -0.80 -5.50 28.08
N LYS A 2 -1.38 -6.66 27.70
CA LYS A 2 -0.64 -7.87 27.31
C LYS A 2 -0.42 -8.04 25.80
N PHE A 3 -1.11 -7.25 24.98
CA PHE A 3 -1.08 -7.35 23.52
C PHE A 3 -0.78 -5.99 22.89
N LYS A 4 -0.02 -5.99 21.80
CA LYS A 4 0.36 -4.83 21.00
C LYS A 4 -0.22 -4.96 19.58
N LEU A 5 -0.27 -3.82 18.89
CA LEU A 5 -0.60 -3.80 17.46
C LEU A 5 0.42 -4.65 16.69
N GLY A 6 -0.05 -5.53 15.83
CA GLY A 6 0.77 -6.48 15.07
C GLY A 6 1.02 -7.83 15.78
N ASP A 7 0.55 -8.01 17.01
CA ASP A 7 0.70 -9.30 17.69
C ASP A 7 -0.17 -10.36 17.01
N PHE A 8 0.43 -11.53 16.77
CA PHE A 8 -0.27 -12.71 16.30
C PHE A 8 -0.98 -13.39 17.48
N VAL A 9 -2.30 -13.48 17.38
CA VAL A 9 -3.18 -14.01 18.42
C VAL A 9 -4.03 -15.13 17.85
N ARG A 10 -4.26 -16.13 18.68
CA ARG A 10 -5.20 -17.22 18.40
C ARG A 10 -6.43 -17.03 19.28
N PHE A 11 -7.60 -17.26 18.71
CA PHE A 11 -8.86 -17.24 19.43
C PHE A 11 -8.91 -18.50 20.32
N VAL A 12 -9.29 -18.35 21.58
CA VAL A 12 -9.35 -19.49 22.52
C VAL A 12 -10.56 -20.37 22.22
N ASP A 13 -11.66 -19.76 21.81
CA ASP A 13 -12.94 -20.44 21.56
C ASP A 13 -13.03 -21.06 20.14
N GLU A 14 -12.22 -20.57 19.20
CA GLU A 14 -12.26 -20.98 17.79
C GLU A 14 -10.85 -21.34 17.30
N LYS A 15 -10.71 -22.30 16.38
CA LYS A 15 -9.45 -22.55 15.65
C LYS A 15 -9.19 -21.48 14.59
N ARG A 16 -9.34 -20.24 14.97
CA ARG A 16 -9.13 -19.06 14.14
C ARG A 16 -7.91 -18.32 14.67
N GLU A 17 -7.20 -17.69 13.76
CA GLU A 17 -5.96 -16.97 14.03
C GLU A 17 -6.06 -15.59 13.40
N GLY A 18 -5.26 -14.65 13.88
CA GLY A 18 -5.27 -13.33 13.29
C GLY A 18 -4.27 -12.39 13.94
N TYR A 19 -4.19 -11.20 13.36
CA TYR A 19 -3.29 -10.15 13.82
C TYR A 19 -4.08 -9.04 14.48
N VAL A 20 -3.58 -8.53 15.60
CA VAL A 20 -4.16 -7.36 16.27
C VAL A 20 -3.89 -6.13 15.40
N THR A 21 -4.89 -5.65 14.66
CA THR A 21 -4.76 -4.49 13.77
C THR A 21 -5.26 -3.20 14.41
N LYS A 22 -6.09 -3.30 15.44
CA LYS A 22 -6.67 -2.14 16.13
C LYS A 22 -6.86 -2.39 17.62
N VAL A 23 -6.62 -1.37 18.43
CA VAL A 23 -7.00 -1.37 19.85
C VAL A 23 -8.25 -0.50 19.98
N ILE A 24 -9.39 -1.10 20.29
CA ILE A 24 -10.68 -0.39 20.40
C ILE A 24 -10.83 0.17 21.81
N ASP A 25 -10.54 -0.64 22.83
CA ASP A 25 -10.55 -0.22 24.23
C ASP A 25 -9.56 -1.06 25.07
N SER A 26 -9.52 -0.87 26.39
CA SER A 26 -8.60 -1.59 27.28
C SER A 26 -8.85 -3.10 27.42
N GLN A 27 -10.00 -3.59 26.94
CA GLN A 27 -10.51 -4.96 27.04
C GLN A 27 -10.89 -5.58 25.69
N THR A 28 -10.92 -4.80 24.60
CA THR A 28 -11.38 -5.18 23.26
C THR A 28 -10.36 -4.80 22.20
N LEU A 29 -9.98 -5.77 21.38
CA LEU A 29 -9.03 -5.63 20.27
C LEU A 29 -9.72 -5.97 18.95
N GLY A 30 -9.40 -5.21 17.90
CA GLY A 30 -9.69 -5.58 16.52
C GLY A 30 -8.63 -6.56 16.06
N VAL A 31 -9.07 -7.78 15.72
CA VAL A 31 -8.23 -8.83 15.17
C VAL A 31 -8.65 -9.06 13.72
N THR A 32 -7.69 -8.97 12.80
CA THR A 32 -7.90 -9.25 11.38
C THR A 32 -7.45 -10.68 11.06
N ASP A 33 -8.36 -11.45 10.47
CA ASP A 33 -8.11 -12.81 9.97
C ASP A 33 -7.37 -12.77 8.61
N GLU A 34 -6.94 -13.91 8.08
CA GLU A 34 -6.24 -14.01 6.78
C GLU A 34 -7.08 -13.49 5.60
N ASP A 35 -8.40 -13.53 5.72
CA ASP A 35 -9.36 -13.02 4.73
C ASP A 35 -9.52 -11.48 4.73
N GLY A 36 -8.81 -10.77 5.62
CA GLY A 36 -8.83 -9.30 5.69
C GLY A 36 -10.05 -8.69 6.40
N PHE A 37 -10.84 -9.50 7.11
CA PHE A 37 -11.99 -9.04 7.90
C PHE A 37 -11.57 -8.68 9.33
N GLU A 38 -11.91 -7.48 9.80
CA GLU A 38 -11.62 -7.01 11.16
C GLU A 38 -12.75 -7.39 12.13
N ILE A 39 -12.43 -8.22 13.13
CA ILE A 39 -13.37 -8.70 14.14
C ILE A 39 -13.02 -8.09 15.51
N PRO A 40 -13.94 -7.36 16.17
CA PRO A 40 -13.73 -6.91 17.53
C PRO A 40 -13.90 -8.08 18.50
N VAL A 41 -12.85 -8.39 19.27
CA VAL A 41 -12.85 -9.47 20.25
C VAL A 41 -12.23 -9.07 21.57
N ALA A 42 -12.77 -9.65 22.64
CA ALA A 42 -12.30 -9.40 23.99
C ALA A 42 -10.94 -10.06 24.24
N ILE A 43 -10.07 -9.37 24.97
CA ILE A 43 -8.71 -9.83 25.34
C ILE A 43 -8.75 -11.18 26.07
N SER A 44 -9.81 -11.45 26.83
CA SER A 44 -9.98 -12.71 27.57
C SER A 44 -10.07 -13.94 26.67
N ASN A 45 -10.52 -13.76 25.42
CA ASN A 45 -10.73 -14.85 24.46
C ASN A 45 -9.56 -14.95 23.47
N LEU A 46 -8.45 -14.26 23.74
CA LEU A 46 -7.25 -14.27 22.92
C LEU A 46 -6.08 -14.88 23.69
N THR A 47 -5.34 -15.74 23.01
CA THR A 47 -4.04 -16.21 23.49
C THR A 47 -2.95 -15.79 22.52
N SER A 48 -1.83 -15.30 23.05
CA SER A 48 -0.68 -14.94 22.23
C SER A 48 0.11 -16.20 21.89
N VAL A 49 0.38 -16.41 20.60
CA VAL A 49 1.20 -17.54 20.15
C VAL A 49 2.67 -17.08 20.13
N HIS A 50 3.35 -17.25 21.26
CA HIS A 50 4.81 -17.05 21.35
C HIS A 50 5.53 -18.30 20.83
N GLY A 51 5.80 -18.34 19.53
CA GLY A 51 6.44 -19.49 18.87
C GLY A 51 6.96 -19.23 17.46
N HIS A 52 6.62 -18.10 16.83
CA HIS A 52 7.35 -17.63 15.66
C HIS A 52 8.51 -16.78 16.16
N GLY A 53 9.61 -17.48 16.46
CA GLY A 53 10.90 -16.84 16.71
C GLY A 53 11.19 -15.85 15.60
N VAL A 54 11.65 -14.67 16.01
CA VAL A 54 12.37 -13.71 15.18
C VAL A 54 13.26 -14.46 14.18
N VAL A 55 12.77 -14.62 12.96
CA VAL A 55 13.65 -14.90 11.83
C VAL A 55 14.44 -13.61 11.70
N ALA A 56 15.74 -13.74 11.99
CA ALA A 56 16.71 -12.69 11.87
C ALA A 56 16.46 -11.91 10.59
N GLU A 57 16.61 -10.59 10.69
CA GLU A 57 16.67 -9.65 9.57
C GLU A 57 17.59 -10.20 8.48
N GLU A 58 17.03 -10.91 7.50
CA GLU A 58 17.54 -10.80 6.16
C GLU A 58 17.12 -9.40 5.73
N ILE A 59 18.12 -8.54 5.61
CA ILE A 59 18.05 -7.26 4.92
C ILE A 59 17.32 -7.56 3.60
N ASP A 60 16.01 -7.29 3.55
CA ASP A 60 15.21 -7.45 2.35
C ASP A 60 15.69 -6.36 1.40
N VAL A 61 16.71 -6.71 0.63
CA VAL A 61 16.98 -6.10 -0.67
C VAL A 61 15.61 -5.99 -1.30
N PRO A 62 15.10 -4.77 -1.56
CA PRO A 62 13.67 -4.57 -1.76
C PRO A 62 13.21 -5.55 -2.82
N LYS A 63 12.43 -6.56 -2.41
CA LYS A 63 11.82 -7.49 -3.35
C LYS A 63 11.06 -6.63 -4.34
N PRO A 64 11.41 -6.67 -5.63
CA PRO A 64 10.71 -5.85 -6.60
C PRO A 64 9.26 -6.30 -6.52
N ILE A 65 8.38 -5.37 -6.13
CA ILE A 65 6.94 -5.54 -6.22
C ILE A 65 6.72 -5.92 -7.67
N GLN A 66 6.40 -7.20 -7.93
CA GLN A 66 5.96 -7.62 -9.25
C GLN A 66 4.55 -7.10 -9.40
N VAL A 67 4.47 -5.80 -9.69
CA VAL A 67 3.29 -5.23 -10.33
C VAL A 67 3.10 -6.10 -11.57
N ASN A 68 1.94 -6.75 -11.70
CA ASN A 68 1.53 -7.37 -12.95
C ASN A 68 1.27 -6.22 -13.94
N VAL A 69 2.35 -5.56 -14.36
CA VAL A 69 2.33 -4.66 -15.48
C VAL A 69 2.03 -5.60 -16.66
N PRO A 70 0.92 -5.40 -17.39
CA PRO A 70 0.77 -6.09 -18.66
C PRO A 70 2.08 -5.88 -19.40
N SER A 71 2.74 -6.97 -19.80
CA SER A 71 4.03 -6.91 -20.49
C SER A 71 3.81 -6.06 -21.73
N VAL A 72 4.10 -4.77 -21.61
CA VAL A 72 4.00 -3.81 -22.72
C VAL A 72 5.06 -4.29 -23.67
N SER A 73 4.58 -4.97 -24.69
CA SER A 73 5.29 -5.39 -25.87
C SER A 73 6.17 -4.23 -26.33
N LYS A 74 7.46 -4.28 -25.99
CA LYS A 74 8.52 -3.38 -26.45
C LYS A 74 8.18 -1.89 -26.27
N ILE A 75 8.85 -1.21 -25.36
CA ILE A 75 8.77 0.27 -25.33
C ILE A 75 9.30 0.77 -26.66
N GLU A 76 8.40 1.17 -27.56
CA GLU A 76 8.75 1.75 -28.85
C GLU A 76 9.21 3.19 -28.63
N ASN A 77 10.00 3.71 -29.57
CA ASN A 77 10.42 5.12 -29.51
C ASN A 77 9.16 5.99 -29.50
N GLY A 78 8.98 6.76 -28.42
CA GLY A 78 7.74 7.51 -28.21
C GLY A 78 7.81 8.49 -27.05
N ILE A 79 6.81 9.36 -26.99
CA ILE A 79 6.62 10.32 -25.90
C ILE A 79 5.33 9.92 -25.20
N TYR A 80 5.42 9.61 -23.91
CA TYR A 80 4.31 9.08 -23.13
C TYR A 80 3.98 10.00 -21.96
N VAL A 81 2.70 10.00 -21.55
CA VAL A 81 2.24 10.66 -20.33
C VAL A 81 1.86 9.58 -19.33
N ALA A 82 2.56 9.51 -18.22
CA ALA A 82 2.26 8.61 -17.11
C ALA A 82 1.57 9.37 -15.98
N ILE A 83 0.61 8.71 -15.33
CA ILE A 83 -0.15 9.26 -14.21
C ILE A 83 0.04 8.31 -13.04
N ALA A 84 0.56 8.83 -11.93
CA ALA A 84 0.77 8.07 -10.70
C ALA A 84 0.04 8.76 -9.54
N THR A 85 -0.58 7.98 -8.66
CA THR A 85 -1.14 8.49 -7.41
C THR A 85 -0.04 8.71 -6.38
N ASP A 86 -0.20 9.70 -5.51
CA ASP A 86 0.71 9.89 -4.38
C ASP A 86 0.39 8.90 -3.25
N ASP A 87 1.38 8.11 -2.84
CA ASP A 87 1.23 7.09 -1.78
C ASP A 87 0.87 7.70 -0.40
N LYS A 88 1.19 8.99 -0.17
CA LYS A 88 0.93 9.69 1.09
C LYS A 88 -0.34 10.52 1.04
N ALA A 89 -0.76 10.95 -0.14
CA ALA A 89 -1.95 11.76 -0.35
C ALA A 89 -2.82 11.15 -1.45
N GLY A 90 -3.78 10.29 -1.07
CA GLY A 90 -4.64 9.54 -2.01
C GLY A 90 -5.50 10.39 -2.96
N ASN A 91 -5.51 11.71 -2.82
CA ASN A 91 -6.24 12.64 -3.68
C ASN A 91 -5.30 13.40 -4.65
N VAL A 92 -4.00 13.16 -4.59
CA VAL A 92 -2.98 13.83 -5.39
C VAL A 92 -2.50 12.89 -6.47
N VAL A 93 -2.42 13.40 -7.70
CA VAL A 93 -1.89 12.68 -8.85
C VAL A 93 -0.71 13.45 -9.43
N HIS A 94 0.33 12.72 -9.79
CA HIS A 94 1.53 13.22 -10.43
C HIS A 94 1.49 12.88 -11.91
N PHE A 95 1.70 13.89 -12.75
CA PHE A 95 1.83 13.73 -14.19
C PHE A 95 3.32 13.70 -14.54
N HIS A 96 3.73 12.65 -15.26
CA HIS A 96 5.10 12.49 -15.72
C HIS A 96 5.12 12.45 -17.25
N LEU A 97 6.03 13.23 -17.86
CA LEU A 97 6.33 13.13 -19.27
C LEU A 97 7.52 12.19 -19.46
N GLN A 98 7.29 11.03 -20.08
CA GLN A 98 8.31 10.03 -20.31
C GLN A 98 8.76 10.08 -21.78
N ASN A 99 9.96 10.59 -22.00
CA ASN A 99 10.60 10.62 -23.31
C ASN A 99 11.42 9.35 -23.53
N GLN A 100 10.95 8.47 -24.41
CA GLN A 100 11.65 7.26 -24.84
C GLN A 100 12.27 7.45 -26.23
N SER A 101 12.71 8.67 -26.55
CA SER A 101 13.34 9.01 -27.82
C SER A 101 14.67 9.75 -27.59
N GLU A 102 15.51 9.84 -28.63
CA GLU A 102 16.80 10.53 -28.58
C GLU A 102 16.68 12.06 -28.72
N HIS A 103 15.46 12.59 -28.86
CA HIS A 103 15.24 14.01 -29.12
C HIS A 103 15.05 14.79 -27.83
N VAL A 104 15.50 16.05 -27.84
CA VAL A 104 15.15 17.03 -26.81
C VAL A 104 13.72 17.51 -27.04
N LEU A 105 12.92 17.50 -25.99
CA LEU A 105 11.52 17.94 -26.05
C LEU A 105 11.37 19.34 -25.46
N LEU A 106 10.68 20.20 -26.21
CA LEU A 106 10.02 21.38 -25.65
C LEU A 106 8.56 21.02 -25.42
N ALA A 107 8.12 20.96 -24.16
CA ALA A 107 6.78 20.55 -23.80
C ALA A 107 6.10 21.60 -22.90
N THR A 108 4.79 21.72 -23.06
CA THR A 108 3.94 22.57 -22.22
C THR A 108 2.73 21.76 -21.78
N LEU A 109 2.41 21.79 -20.49
CA LEU A 109 1.19 21.20 -19.96
C LEU A 109 0.16 22.31 -19.72
N THR A 110 -1.03 22.17 -20.30
CA THR A 110 -2.12 23.15 -20.16
C THR A 110 -3.37 22.45 -19.66
N SER A 111 -4.02 23.05 -18.66
CA SER A 111 -5.35 22.64 -18.22
C SER A 111 -6.40 23.56 -18.81
N GLU A 112 -7.53 22.99 -19.23
CA GLU A 112 -8.69 23.75 -19.70
C GLU A 112 -9.79 23.69 -18.65
N ARG A 113 -10.35 24.85 -18.30
CA ARG A 113 -11.56 24.93 -17.48
C ARG A 113 -12.45 26.07 -17.97
N LYS A 114 -13.67 25.74 -18.42
CA LYS A 114 -14.65 26.72 -18.93
C LYS A 114 -14.06 27.61 -20.04
N GLU A 115 -13.45 27.00 -21.06
CA GLU A 115 -12.82 27.70 -22.20
C GLU A 115 -11.65 28.62 -21.81
N LYS A 116 -11.15 28.53 -20.57
CA LYS A 116 -9.93 29.19 -20.12
C LYS A 116 -8.82 28.18 -20.03
N TYR A 117 -7.73 28.46 -20.73
CA TYR A 117 -6.51 27.68 -20.71
C TYR A 117 -5.55 28.26 -19.66
N ALA A 118 -5.06 27.42 -18.76
CA ALA A 118 -4.02 27.77 -17.80
C ALA A 118 -2.82 26.84 -18.01
N GLY A 119 -1.64 27.44 -18.17
CA GLY A 119 -0.39 26.69 -18.15
C GLY A 119 -0.15 26.12 -16.75
N SER A 120 0.07 24.82 -16.68
CA SER A 120 0.40 24.11 -15.45
C SER A 120 1.88 23.76 -15.53
N PHE A 121 2.71 24.62 -14.93
CA PHE A 121 4.15 24.43 -14.82
C PHE A 121 4.51 24.26 -13.34
N TYR A 122 5.27 23.22 -13.02
CA TYR A 122 5.89 23.01 -11.70
C TYR A 122 7.39 22.78 -11.89
#